data_AF-A0A7W4FDU2-F1
#
_entry.id   AF-A0A7W4FDU2-F1
#
_cell.length_a   1.000
_cell.length_b   1.000
_cell.length_c   1.000
_cell.angle_alpha   90.00
_cell.angle_beta   90.00
_cell.angle_gamma   90.00
#
_symmetry.space_group_name_H-M   'P 1'
#
loop_
_entity.id
_entity.type
_entity.pdbx_description
1 polymer ?
#
loop_
_entity_poly.entity_id
_entity_poly.type
_entity_poly.pdbx_seq_one_letter_code
_entity_poly.pdbx_strand_id
1 'polypeptide(L)'
;MTSQPAPASAPVSAPAQEELIRIVACRQAYHKESAADLVVLDDVNLTLRSGEIVGLLGRSGSGKSTLLRIIAGLLPPSAGDVLWKGRPVLGPVPGIAMVFQSFALFPWLTVQKNVELGLEAKGVPAAERDRLAEAVIDLIGLGGYENAYPKELSGGMRQRVGLARALVVQPDLLLMDEPFSALDVLTAENLRTDLIELWAEHKLPVKSLLLVTHNIEEAVLMCDRILVFSSNPGRVAHELAVPFPHPRNREDPAFRHLVDRIYALMTRRAPIVSEAELPSGDEIPPPASPVQVALPSLPMNAMVGMMETLAAEPLNGRADLPLLASRLQLELDDLFPLGESLQLLEFAELEDGDILLTAEGARFVQSTHDERRQILWHSLLHNIPMVRTIRSVLDERPNHRASAERFRDELEDSMSPDYARQTLQTLIGWARYAELFDFDEEADQLFLDDEME
;
A
#
# COMPACT_ATOMS: atom_id res chain seq x y z
N MET A 1 -58.59 26.01 -19.80
CA MET A 1 -58.39 25.20 -18.57
C MET A 1 -57.11 24.41 -18.78
N THR A 2 -56.00 24.98 -18.34
CA THR A 2 -54.64 24.50 -18.58
C THR A 2 -54.14 24.02 -17.23
N SER A 3 -53.98 22.70 -17.07
CA SER A 3 -53.57 22.06 -15.82
C SER A 3 -52.06 22.20 -15.62
N GLN A 4 -51.67 22.90 -14.56
CA GLN A 4 -50.29 22.92 -14.05
C GLN A 4 -49.91 21.55 -13.47
N PRO A 5 -48.68 21.06 -13.68
CA PRO A 5 -48.16 19.91 -12.95
C PRO A 5 -47.71 20.31 -11.54
N ALA A 6 -47.98 19.42 -10.58
CA ALA A 6 -47.63 19.57 -9.17
C ALA A 6 -46.11 19.65 -8.92
N PRO A 7 -45.64 20.35 -7.87
CA PRO A 7 -44.23 20.46 -7.58
C PRO A 7 -43.66 19.12 -7.13
N ALA A 8 -42.53 18.72 -7.75
CA ALA A 8 -41.77 17.54 -7.38
C ALA A 8 -41.29 17.67 -5.92
N SER A 9 -41.57 16.63 -5.13
CA SER A 9 -41.09 16.47 -3.76
C SER A 9 -39.57 16.49 -3.73
N ALA A 10 -38.99 17.40 -2.95
CA ALA A 10 -37.57 17.46 -2.66
C ALA A 10 -37.06 16.13 -2.07
N PRO A 11 -35.82 15.70 -2.38
CA PRO A 11 -35.27 14.48 -1.81
C PRO A 11 -35.16 14.63 -0.28
N VAL A 12 -35.71 13.64 0.43
CA VAL A 12 -35.63 13.51 1.87
C VAL A 12 -34.16 13.41 2.26
N SER A 13 -33.63 14.44 2.95
CA SER A 13 -32.29 14.44 3.51
C SER A 13 -32.16 13.30 4.52
N ALA A 14 -31.22 12.38 4.30
CA ALA A 14 -30.84 11.37 5.28
C ALA A 14 -30.49 12.03 6.62
N PRO A 15 -30.82 11.42 7.78
CA PRO A 15 -30.44 11.96 9.08
C PRO A 15 -28.92 12.12 9.16
N ALA A 16 -28.46 13.27 9.68
CA ALA A 16 -27.02 13.55 9.80
C ALA A 16 -26.35 12.49 10.71
N GLN A 17 -25.52 11.63 10.11
CA GLN A 17 -24.75 10.63 10.83
C GLN A 17 -23.78 11.30 11.82
N GLU A 18 -23.66 10.75 13.04
CA GLU A 18 -22.75 11.23 14.10
C GLU A 18 -21.31 11.30 13.57
N GLU A 19 -20.66 12.46 13.63
CA GLU A 19 -19.24 12.62 13.27
C GLU A 19 -18.36 12.05 14.40
N LEU A 20 -17.59 11.00 14.11
CA LEU A 20 -16.71 10.34 15.08
C LEU A 20 -15.31 10.95 15.06
N ILE A 21 -14.69 11.04 13.89
CA ILE A 21 -13.37 11.65 13.69
C ILE A 21 -13.46 12.76 12.65
N ARG A 22 -12.79 13.88 12.96
CA ARG A 22 -12.50 14.95 12.00
C ARG A 22 -11.03 15.33 12.10
N ILE A 23 -10.35 15.31 10.96
CA ILE A 23 -8.94 15.70 10.82
C ILE A 23 -8.90 16.94 9.95
N VAL A 24 -8.20 17.98 10.41
CA VAL A 24 -8.08 19.27 9.74
C VAL A 24 -6.61 19.60 9.57
N ALA A 25 -6.17 19.70 8.31
CA ALA A 25 -4.82 20.07 7.91
C ALA A 25 -3.71 19.35 8.71
N CYS A 26 -3.90 18.05 8.99
CA CYS A 26 -2.96 17.29 9.82
C CYS A 26 -1.65 17.10 9.08
N ARG A 27 -0.56 17.49 9.73
CA ARG A 27 0.82 17.35 9.25
C ARG A 27 1.65 16.58 10.26
N GLN A 28 2.47 15.65 9.77
CA GLN A 28 3.44 14.92 10.59
C GLN A 28 4.80 14.99 9.94
N ALA A 29 5.78 15.50 10.68
CA ALA A 29 7.18 15.53 10.29
C ALA A 29 8.06 14.86 11.37
N TYR A 30 9.13 14.22 10.94
CA TYR A 30 10.15 13.65 11.82
C TYR A 30 11.46 14.41 11.63
N HIS A 31 11.95 15.01 12.71
CA HIS A 31 13.25 15.68 12.74
C HIS A 31 14.38 14.63 12.73
N LYS A 32 15.31 14.75 11.80
CA LYS A 32 16.58 14.00 11.81
C LYS A 32 17.71 14.99 12.13
N GLU A 33 18.58 14.65 13.08
CA GLU A 33 19.64 15.56 13.58
C GLU A 33 20.64 16.03 12.49
N SER A 34 20.68 15.36 11.33
CA SER A 34 21.62 15.63 10.23
C SER A 34 20.97 15.84 8.85
N ALA A 35 19.65 15.94 8.74
CA ALA A 35 18.94 16.07 7.46
C ALA A 35 17.69 16.95 7.57
N ALA A 36 17.14 17.37 6.42
CA ALA A 36 15.85 18.07 6.36
C ALA A 36 14.72 17.23 6.99
N ASP A 37 13.73 17.91 7.58
CA ASP A 37 12.57 17.27 8.21
C ASP A 37 11.87 16.31 7.23
N LEU A 38 11.72 15.05 7.63
CA LEU A 38 10.97 14.08 6.84
C LEU A 38 9.47 14.28 7.07
N VAL A 39 8.82 14.97 6.14
CA VAL A 39 7.36 15.16 6.15
C VAL A 39 6.70 13.88 5.65
N VAL A 40 6.04 13.17 6.57
CA VAL A 40 5.34 11.91 6.27
C VAL A 40 3.88 12.13 5.92
N LEU A 41 3.23 13.10 6.58
CA LEU A 41 1.86 13.51 6.30
C LEU A 41 1.83 15.01 6.09
N ASP A 42 1.07 15.48 5.11
CA ASP A 42 0.91 16.90 4.82
C ASP A 42 -0.53 17.20 4.39
N ASP A 43 -1.12 18.22 5.01
CA ASP A 43 -2.49 18.68 4.77
C ASP A 43 -3.55 17.55 4.70
N VAL A 44 -3.48 16.59 5.62
CA VAL A 44 -4.46 15.49 5.67
C VAL A 44 -5.78 16.02 6.22
N ASN A 45 -6.82 15.93 5.41
CA ASN A 45 -8.19 16.29 5.76
C ASN A 45 -9.10 15.08 5.56
N LEU A 46 -9.78 14.63 6.62
CA LEU A 46 -10.75 13.54 6.51
C LEU A 46 -11.84 13.64 7.58
N THR A 47 -13.00 13.05 7.28
CA THR A 47 -14.11 12.93 8.22
C THR A 47 -14.67 11.51 8.18
N LEU A 48 -14.76 10.90 9.36
CA LEU A 48 -15.33 9.58 9.58
C LEU A 48 -16.58 9.70 10.44
N ARG A 49 -17.68 9.14 9.95
CA ARG A 49 -19.02 9.18 10.53
C ARG A 49 -19.38 7.81 11.11
N SER A 50 -20.40 7.78 11.96
CA SER A 50 -20.97 6.54 12.48
C SER A 50 -21.69 5.75 11.39
N GLY A 51 -21.50 4.43 11.37
CA GLY A 51 -22.20 3.51 10.48
C GLY A 51 -21.56 3.36 9.09
N GLU A 52 -20.26 3.62 8.95
CA GLU A 52 -19.52 3.40 7.71
C GLU A 52 -18.22 2.62 7.95
N ILE A 53 -17.83 1.83 6.95
CA ILE A 53 -16.47 1.31 6.81
C ILE A 53 -15.72 2.24 5.86
N VAL A 54 -14.67 2.89 6.35
CA VAL A 54 -13.81 3.74 5.52
C VAL A 54 -12.50 2.99 5.24
N GLY A 55 -12.10 2.91 3.98
CA GLY A 55 -10.84 2.34 3.54
C GLY A 55 -9.81 3.43 3.30
N LEU A 56 -8.62 3.31 3.87
CA LEU A 56 -7.45 4.10 3.57
C LEU A 56 -6.55 3.29 2.65
N LEU A 57 -6.59 3.61 1.35
CA LEU A 57 -5.91 2.86 0.30
C LEU A 57 -4.69 3.63 -0.18
N GLY A 58 -3.52 3.01 -0.22
CA GLY A 58 -2.34 3.65 -0.79
C GLY A 58 -1.09 2.78 -0.71
N ARG A 59 -0.05 3.16 -1.44
CA ARG A 59 1.21 2.40 -1.52
C ARG A 59 1.87 2.24 -0.14
N SER A 60 2.74 1.24 0.00
CA SER A 60 3.56 1.10 1.21
C SER A 60 4.39 2.37 1.44
N GLY A 61 4.55 2.78 2.71
CA GLY A 61 5.27 3.99 3.08
C GLY A 61 4.52 5.32 2.93
N SER A 62 3.26 5.35 2.46
CA SER A 62 2.50 6.60 2.27
C SER A 62 2.00 7.29 3.56
N GLY A 63 2.40 6.81 4.74
CA GLY A 63 2.03 7.42 6.03
C GLY A 63 0.70 6.94 6.64
N LYS A 64 0.02 5.95 6.05
CA LYS A 64 -1.27 5.39 6.53
C LYS A 64 -1.22 4.96 8.01
N SER A 65 -0.25 4.13 8.38
CA SER A 65 -0.08 3.66 9.75
C SER A 65 0.28 4.80 10.72
N THR A 66 1.01 5.82 10.25
CA THR A 66 1.28 7.04 11.02
C THR A 66 -0.01 7.79 11.32
N LEU A 67 -0.89 7.94 10.33
CA LEU A 67 -2.18 8.57 10.51
C LEU A 67 -3.07 7.80 11.49
N LEU A 68 -3.10 6.46 11.42
CA LEU A 68 -3.85 5.65 12.38
C LEU A 68 -3.36 5.85 13.83
N ARG A 69 -2.05 5.93 14.03
CA ARG A 69 -1.47 6.23 15.36
C ARG A 69 -1.86 7.61 15.86
N ILE A 70 -1.96 8.60 14.97
CA ILE A 70 -2.46 9.95 15.31
C ILE A 70 -3.93 9.90 15.71
N ILE A 71 -4.77 9.23 14.93
CA ILE A 71 -6.21 9.06 15.22
C ILE A 71 -6.42 8.35 16.57
N ALA A 72 -5.62 7.31 16.85
CA ALA A 72 -5.66 6.58 18.11
C ALA A 72 -5.14 7.40 19.32
N GLY A 73 -4.49 8.55 19.07
CA GLY A 73 -3.84 9.36 20.10
C GLY A 73 -2.54 8.77 20.64
N LEU A 74 -1.91 7.86 19.87
CA LEU A 74 -0.61 7.27 20.19
C LEU A 74 0.56 8.15 19.73
N LEU A 75 0.31 9.05 18.77
CA LEU A 75 1.27 10.00 18.24
C LEU A 75 0.60 11.37 18.11
N PRO A 76 1.12 12.45 18.71
CA PRO A 76 0.60 13.79 18.44
C PRO A 76 1.01 14.24 17.02
N PRO A 77 0.13 14.92 16.27
CA PRO A 77 0.50 15.51 14.99
C PRO A 77 1.48 16.67 15.20
N SER A 78 2.38 16.90 14.23
CA SER A 78 3.28 18.06 14.25
C SER A 78 2.55 19.38 14.02
N ALA A 79 1.47 19.38 13.23
CA ALA A 79 0.55 20.50 13.06
C ALA A 79 -0.84 20.01 12.62
N GLY A 80 -1.83 20.90 12.68
CA GLY A 80 -3.23 20.58 12.42
C GLY A 80 -3.95 19.98 13.62
N ASP A 81 -5.23 19.69 13.44
CA ASP A 81 -6.12 19.24 14.51
C ASP A 81 -6.75 17.88 14.21
N VAL A 82 -6.79 17.00 15.21
CA VAL A 82 -7.56 15.76 15.19
C VAL A 82 -8.61 15.81 16.28
N LEU A 83 -9.87 15.69 15.89
CA LEU A 83 -11.03 15.79 16.77
C LEU A 83 -11.74 14.44 16.86
N TRP A 84 -11.92 13.94 18.08
CA TRP A 84 -12.78 12.81 18.41
C TRP A 84 -14.09 13.31 19.01
N LYS A 85 -15.21 13.08 18.33
CA LYS A 85 -16.55 13.55 18.73
C LYS A 85 -16.56 15.04 19.12
N GLY A 86 -15.89 15.85 18.29
CA GLY A 86 -15.75 17.30 18.47
C GLY A 86 -14.73 17.75 19.53
N ARG A 87 -13.95 16.84 20.14
CA ARG A 87 -12.93 17.17 21.14
C ARG A 87 -11.51 16.87 20.63
N PRO A 88 -10.51 17.72 20.89
CA PRO A 88 -9.12 17.43 20.50
C PRO A 88 -8.60 16.11 21.05
N VAL A 89 -7.89 15.35 20.22
CA VAL A 89 -7.15 14.15 20.60
C VAL A 89 -5.80 14.58 21.19
N LEU A 90 -5.64 14.40 22.49
CA LEU A 90 -4.43 14.77 23.25
C LEU A 90 -3.63 13.56 23.74
N GLY A 91 -4.12 12.35 23.46
CA GLY A 91 -3.57 11.09 23.94
C GLY A 91 -4.52 9.92 23.62
N PRO A 92 -4.23 8.71 24.12
CA PRO A 92 -5.00 7.51 23.79
C PRO A 92 -6.50 7.67 24.06
N VAL A 93 -7.32 7.41 23.04
CA VAL A 93 -8.76 7.67 23.09
C VAL A 93 -9.52 6.43 23.57
N PRO A 94 -10.27 6.48 24.69
CA PRO A 94 -10.93 5.29 25.27
C PRO A 94 -11.99 4.59 24.39
N GLY A 95 -12.52 5.30 23.38
CA GLY A 95 -13.52 4.80 22.44
C GLY A 95 -12.94 4.27 21.12
N ILE A 96 -11.61 4.23 20.99
CA ILE A 96 -10.92 3.75 19.79
C ILE A 96 -10.11 2.50 20.15
N ALA A 97 -10.24 1.45 19.36
CA ALA A 97 -9.36 0.29 19.44
C ALA A 97 -8.59 0.11 18.13
N MET A 98 -7.40 -0.49 18.21
CA MET A 98 -6.53 -0.71 17.06
C MET A 98 -6.16 -2.18 16.93
N VAL A 99 -6.27 -2.70 15.72
CA VAL A 99 -5.72 -3.99 15.28
C VAL A 99 -4.48 -3.68 14.45
N PHE A 100 -3.34 -4.20 14.90
CA PHE A 100 -2.04 -3.96 14.27
C PHE A 100 -1.77 -4.96 13.15
N GLN A 101 -0.90 -4.58 12.20
CA GLN A 101 -0.40 -5.45 11.12
C GLN A 101 0.32 -6.70 11.66
N SER A 102 1.13 -6.53 12.70
CA SER A 102 1.61 -7.67 13.50
C SER A 102 0.52 -8.05 14.49
N PHE A 103 0.27 -9.36 14.67
CA PHE A 103 -0.76 -9.85 15.62
C PHE A 103 -0.65 -9.21 17.02
N ALA A 104 0.58 -8.81 17.40
CA ALA A 104 0.90 -8.11 18.65
C ALA A 104 0.32 -8.81 19.89
N LEU A 105 0.17 -10.13 19.84
CA LEU A 105 -0.31 -10.95 20.96
C LEU A 105 0.82 -11.17 21.95
N PHE A 106 0.47 -11.27 23.23
CA PHE A 106 1.42 -11.64 24.27
C PHE A 106 1.62 -13.16 24.26
N PRO A 107 2.81 -13.65 23.89
CA PRO A 107 3.02 -15.08 23.63
C PRO A 107 2.97 -15.96 24.89
N TRP A 108 3.10 -15.35 26.07
CA TRP A 108 3.00 -16.01 27.38
C TRP A 108 1.59 -15.96 28.00
N LEU A 109 0.63 -15.30 27.34
CA LEU A 109 -0.77 -15.27 27.76
C LEU A 109 -1.59 -16.22 26.88
N THR A 110 -2.65 -16.80 27.43
CA THR A 110 -3.62 -17.60 26.67
C THR A 110 -4.50 -16.69 25.80
N VAL A 111 -5.32 -17.25 24.91
CA VAL A 111 -6.32 -16.50 24.14
C VAL A 111 -7.20 -15.66 25.06
N GLN A 112 -7.80 -16.29 26.07
CA GLN A 112 -8.62 -15.64 27.08
C GLN A 112 -7.92 -14.41 27.69
N LYS A 113 -6.71 -14.60 28.20
CA LYS A 113 -5.92 -13.52 28.85
C LYS A 113 -5.48 -12.43 27.88
N ASN A 114 -5.22 -12.77 26.61
CA ASN A 114 -4.93 -11.77 25.59
C ASN A 114 -6.15 -10.87 25.35
N VAL A 115 -7.35 -11.45 25.31
CA VAL A 115 -8.60 -10.71 25.11
C VAL A 115 -8.93 -9.86 26.34
N GLU A 116 -8.82 -10.40 27.56
CA GLU A 116 -9.14 -9.70 28.80
C GLU A 116 -8.28 -8.45 29.08
N LEU A 117 -7.10 -8.33 28.48
CA LEU A 117 -6.10 -7.29 28.79
C LEU A 117 -6.69 -5.86 28.76
N GLY A 118 -7.51 -5.57 27.75
CA GLY A 118 -8.15 -4.24 27.62
C GLY A 118 -9.17 -3.97 28.72
N LEU A 119 -9.90 -5.00 29.16
CA LEU A 119 -10.85 -4.90 30.28
C LEU A 119 -10.14 -4.79 31.62
N GLU A 120 -9.01 -5.49 31.78
CA GLU A 120 -8.16 -5.40 32.96
C GLU A 120 -7.59 -4.00 33.15
N ALA A 121 -7.08 -3.38 32.08
CA ALA A 121 -6.62 -2.00 32.10
C ALA A 121 -7.74 -0.99 32.45
N LYS A 122 -9.00 -1.30 32.09
CA LYS A 122 -10.20 -0.52 32.47
C LYS A 122 -10.68 -0.80 33.90
N GLY A 123 -10.06 -1.73 34.64
CA GLY A 123 -10.44 -2.09 36.00
C GLY A 123 -11.73 -2.89 36.11
N VAL A 124 -12.14 -3.58 35.03
CA VAL A 124 -13.33 -4.45 35.05
C VAL A 124 -13.07 -5.65 35.98
N PRO A 125 -14.03 -6.03 36.85
CA PRO A 125 -13.87 -7.18 37.76
C PRO A 125 -13.68 -8.51 37.01
N ALA A 126 -12.82 -9.38 37.54
CA ALA A 126 -12.41 -10.63 36.88
C ALA A 126 -13.58 -11.45 36.32
N ALA A 127 -14.60 -11.76 37.14
CA ALA A 127 -15.75 -12.55 36.69
C ALA A 127 -16.51 -11.95 35.48
N GLU A 128 -16.55 -10.62 35.38
CA GLU A 128 -17.18 -9.94 34.23
C GLU A 128 -16.22 -9.91 33.03
N ARG A 129 -14.91 -9.79 33.26
CA ARG A 129 -13.91 -9.90 32.19
C ARG A 129 -13.96 -11.26 31.52
N ASP A 130 -13.98 -12.32 32.32
CA ASP A 130 -14.01 -13.71 31.86
C ASP A 130 -15.19 -13.91 30.92
N ARG A 131 -16.40 -13.52 31.38
CA ARG A 131 -17.64 -13.61 30.62
C ARG A 131 -17.63 -12.80 29.32
N LEU A 132 -17.14 -11.55 29.36
CA LEU A 132 -17.11 -10.69 28.18
C LEU A 132 -16.09 -11.19 27.15
N ALA A 133 -14.94 -11.66 27.59
CA ALA A 133 -13.92 -12.24 26.72
C ALA A 133 -14.41 -13.53 26.07
N GLU A 134 -15.03 -14.45 26.83
CA GLU A 134 -15.63 -15.68 26.28
C GLU A 134 -16.67 -15.36 25.19
N ALA A 135 -17.59 -14.42 25.46
CA ALA A 135 -18.62 -14.04 24.50
C ALA A 135 -18.05 -13.49 23.18
N VAL A 136 -16.95 -12.74 23.25
CA VAL A 136 -16.29 -12.19 22.05
C VAL A 136 -15.45 -13.25 21.35
N ILE A 137 -14.81 -14.17 22.08
CA ILE A 137 -14.09 -15.32 21.52
C ILE A 137 -15.05 -16.22 20.72
N ASP A 138 -16.25 -16.45 21.24
CA ASP A 138 -17.30 -17.18 20.52
C ASP A 138 -17.77 -16.41 19.28
N LEU A 139 -17.96 -15.09 19.40
CA LEU A 139 -18.38 -14.23 18.28
C LEU A 139 -17.43 -14.32 17.08
N ILE A 140 -16.11 -14.40 17.32
CA ILE A 140 -15.12 -14.52 16.24
C ILE A 140 -14.79 -15.97 15.86
N GLY A 141 -15.54 -16.94 16.38
CA GLY A 141 -15.46 -18.36 15.99
C GLY A 141 -14.28 -19.12 16.61
N LEU A 142 -13.79 -18.72 17.78
CA LEU A 142 -12.70 -19.39 18.50
C LEU A 142 -13.14 -20.07 19.80
N GLY A 143 -14.43 -20.35 19.97
CA GLY A 143 -14.92 -21.15 21.09
C GLY A 143 -14.18 -22.48 21.21
N GLY A 144 -13.74 -22.82 22.42
CA GLY A 144 -12.91 -23.98 22.74
C GLY A 144 -11.39 -23.74 22.68
N TYR A 145 -10.92 -22.54 22.28
CA TYR A 145 -9.50 -22.17 22.25
C TYR A 145 -9.08 -21.19 23.35
N GLU A 146 -9.93 -20.94 24.35
CA GLU A 146 -9.73 -19.93 25.41
C GLU A 146 -8.40 -20.14 26.16
N ASN A 147 -8.04 -21.41 26.36
CA ASN A 147 -6.84 -21.83 27.10
C ASN A 147 -5.59 -22.00 26.21
N ALA A 148 -5.72 -21.90 24.89
CA ALA A 148 -4.59 -22.05 23.98
C ALA A 148 -3.65 -20.83 24.06
N TYR A 149 -2.37 -21.06 23.82
CA TYR A 149 -1.36 -20.03 23.68
C TYR A 149 -1.19 -19.62 22.20
N PRO A 150 -0.76 -18.39 21.88
CA PRO A 150 -0.60 -17.93 20.50
C PRO A 150 0.23 -18.83 19.58
N LYS A 151 1.22 -19.54 20.14
CA LYS A 151 2.07 -20.51 19.41
C LYS A 151 1.32 -21.77 18.96
N GLU A 152 0.15 -22.06 19.54
CA GLU A 152 -0.69 -23.23 19.23
C GLU A 152 -1.75 -22.90 18.18
N LEU A 153 -1.81 -21.65 17.71
CA LEU A 153 -2.82 -21.12 16.79
C LEU A 153 -2.24 -20.93 15.39
N SER A 154 -3.08 -21.07 14.36
CA SER A 154 -2.73 -20.67 12.99
C SER A 154 -2.64 -19.14 12.86
N GLY A 155 -2.12 -18.62 11.73
CA GLY A 155 -2.07 -17.18 11.46
C GLY A 155 -3.44 -16.51 11.55
N GLY A 156 -4.45 -17.08 10.88
CA GLY A 156 -5.82 -16.55 10.91
C GLY A 156 -6.43 -16.58 12.30
N MET A 157 -6.18 -17.64 13.07
CA MET A 157 -6.63 -17.71 14.46
C MET A 157 -5.97 -16.64 15.32
N ARG A 158 -4.66 -16.39 15.19
CA ARG A 158 -3.99 -15.28 15.90
C ARG A 158 -4.58 -13.92 15.52
N GLN A 159 -4.90 -13.70 14.24
CA GLN A 159 -5.54 -12.46 13.82
C GLN A 159 -6.92 -12.28 14.45
N ARG A 160 -7.73 -13.36 14.48
CA ARG A 160 -9.03 -13.36 15.17
C ARG A 160 -8.92 -13.06 16.67
N VAL A 161 -7.88 -13.56 17.35
CA VAL A 161 -7.60 -13.18 18.75
C VAL A 161 -7.26 -11.68 18.87
N GLY A 162 -6.48 -11.14 17.92
CA GLY A 162 -6.18 -9.70 17.86
C GLY A 162 -7.45 -8.86 17.71
N LEU A 163 -8.37 -9.29 16.85
CA LEU A 163 -9.69 -8.69 16.66
C LEU A 163 -10.54 -8.80 17.94
N ALA A 164 -10.63 -9.98 18.57
CA ALA A 164 -11.36 -10.18 19.82
C ALA A 164 -10.89 -9.23 20.92
N ARG A 165 -9.56 -9.09 21.08
CA ARG A 165 -8.96 -8.16 22.05
C ARG A 165 -9.34 -6.70 21.79
N ALA A 166 -9.50 -6.30 20.53
CA ALA A 166 -9.96 -4.96 20.18
C ALA A 166 -11.47 -4.78 20.39
N LEU A 167 -12.27 -5.80 20.08
CA LEU A 167 -13.74 -5.75 20.17
C LEU A 167 -14.27 -5.85 21.59
N VAL A 168 -13.59 -6.56 22.50
CA VAL A 168 -14.09 -6.81 23.85
C VAL A 168 -14.30 -5.53 24.67
N VAL A 169 -13.53 -4.48 24.37
CA VAL A 169 -13.66 -3.17 25.03
C VAL A 169 -14.79 -2.30 24.46
N GLN A 170 -15.57 -2.84 23.50
CA GLN A 170 -16.70 -2.22 22.80
C GLN A 170 -16.38 -0.81 22.27
N PRO A 171 -15.40 -0.70 21.36
CA PRO A 171 -14.96 0.60 20.87
C PRO A 171 -16.02 1.22 19.94
N ASP A 172 -16.15 2.54 19.95
CA ASP A 172 -16.95 3.24 18.94
C ASP A 172 -16.29 3.13 17.56
N LEU A 173 -14.96 3.21 17.48
CA LEU A 173 -14.20 3.13 16.24
C LEU A 173 -13.14 2.04 16.32
N LEU A 174 -13.16 1.13 15.34
CA LEU A 174 -12.12 0.12 15.15
C LEU A 174 -11.18 0.53 14.03
N LEU A 175 -9.90 0.73 14.36
CA LEU A 175 -8.83 0.97 13.41
C LEU A 175 -8.16 -0.36 13.08
N MET A 176 -7.95 -0.65 11.81
CA MET A 176 -7.27 -1.86 11.37
C MET A 176 -6.12 -1.50 10.43
N ASP A 177 -4.89 -1.80 10.84
CA ASP A 177 -3.68 -1.50 10.08
C ASP A 177 -3.22 -2.75 9.33
N GLU A 178 -3.56 -2.87 8.05
CA GLU A 178 -3.28 -4.05 7.20
C GLU A 178 -3.60 -5.40 7.88
N PRO A 179 -4.84 -5.58 8.40
CA PRO A 179 -5.19 -6.73 9.24
C PRO A 179 -5.16 -8.09 8.52
N PHE A 180 -5.03 -8.10 7.19
CA PHE A 180 -5.10 -9.33 6.38
C PHE A 180 -3.79 -9.66 5.65
N SER A 181 -2.78 -8.77 5.68
CA SER A 181 -1.58 -8.90 4.84
C SER A 181 -0.65 -10.03 5.26
N ALA A 182 -0.69 -10.46 6.53
CA ALA A 182 0.17 -11.52 7.07
C ALA A 182 -0.45 -12.93 6.97
N LEU A 183 -1.57 -13.07 6.25
CA LEU A 183 -2.35 -14.31 6.14
C LEU A 183 -2.25 -14.87 4.73
N ASP A 184 -2.33 -16.20 4.60
CA ASP A 184 -2.51 -16.81 3.28
C ASP A 184 -3.86 -16.39 2.67
N VAL A 185 -3.93 -16.43 1.33
CA VAL A 185 -5.06 -15.91 0.54
C VAL A 185 -6.42 -16.42 1.02
N LEU A 186 -6.56 -17.74 1.23
CA LEU A 186 -7.83 -18.35 1.63
C LEU A 186 -8.22 -17.99 3.06
N THR A 187 -7.24 -17.95 3.98
CA THR A 187 -7.48 -17.53 5.36
C THR A 187 -7.88 -16.06 5.45
N ALA A 188 -7.21 -15.18 4.68
CA ALA A 188 -7.55 -13.77 4.58
C ALA A 188 -8.97 -13.57 4.03
N GLU A 189 -9.32 -14.31 2.97
CA GLU A 189 -10.65 -14.26 2.36
C GLU A 189 -11.76 -14.68 3.33
N ASN A 190 -11.60 -15.81 4.02
CA ASN A 190 -12.56 -16.26 5.01
C ASN A 190 -12.73 -15.24 6.15
N LEU A 191 -11.63 -14.67 6.65
CA LEU A 191 -11.71 -13.69 7.74
C LEU A 191 -12.38 -12.38 7.31
N ARG A 192 -12.16 -11.92 6.06
CA ARG A 192 -12.84 -10.76 5.51
C ARG A 192 -14.34 -11.00 5.39
N THR A 193 -14.73 -12.13 4.83
CA THR A 193 -16.15 -12.51 4.69
C THR A 193 -16.84 -12.54 6.05
N ASP A 194 -16.26 -13.22 7.04
CA ASP A 194 -16.80 -13.26 8.41
C ASP A 194 -16.96 -11.86 9.01
N LEU A 195 -15.96 -10.98 8.84
CA LEU A 195 -16.02 -9.62 9.38
C LEU A 195 -17.12 -8.78 8.73
N ILE A 196 -17.27 -8.89 7.40
CA ILE A 196 -18.33 -8.19 6.64
C ILE A 196 -19.70 -8.72 7.05
N GLU A 197 -19.87 -10.03 7.22
CA GLU A 197 -21.12 -10.63 7.67
C GLU A 197 -21.50 -10.13 9.07
N LEU A 198 -20.57 -10.17 10.03
CA LEU A 198 -20.79 -9.66 11.38
C LEU A 198 -21.11 -8.14 11.39
N TRP A 199 -20.49 -7.38 10.49
CA TRP A 199 -20.79 -5.95 10.31
C TRP A 199 -22.19 -5.73 9.74
N ALA A 200 -22.53 -6.39 8.63
CA ALA A 200 -23.81 -6.24 7.94
C ALA A 200 -24.99 -6.68 8.83
N GLU A 201 -24.79 -7.71 9.65
CA GLU A 201 -25.78 -8.20 10.62
C GLU A 201 -25.82 -7.39 11.92
N HIS A 202 -25.02 -6.32 12.04
CA HIS A 202 -24.93 -5.46 13.23
C HIS A 202 -24.57 -6.24 14.50
N LYS A 203 -23.78 -7.32 14.35
CA LYS A 203 -23.29 -8.16 15.45
C LYS A 203 -21.96 -7.67 16.03
N LEU A 204 -21.19 -6.89 15.27
CA LEU A 204 -19.96 -6.29 15.80
C LEU A 204 -20.28 -5.17 16.80
N PRO A 205 -19.67 -5.16 17.99
CA PRO A 205 -19.89 -4.12 19.00
C PRO A 205 -19.08 -2.84 18.68
N VAL A 206 -19.26 -2.29 17.48
CA VAL A 206 -18.55 -1.10 16.98
C VAL A 206 -19.49 -0.18 16.20
N LYS A 207 -19.21 1.13 16.17
CA LYS A 207 -20.02 2.09 15.39
C LYS A 207 -19.50 2.29 13.97
N SER A 208 -18.18 2.23 13.76
CA SER A 208 -17.53 2.38 12.44
C SER A 208 -16.16 1.71 12.41
N LEU A 209 -15.65 1.47 11.19
CA LEU A 209 -14.33 0.87 10.95
C LEU A 209 -13.50 1.80 10.05
N LEU A 210 -12.21 1.92 10.35
CA LEU A 210 -11.20 2.47 9.43
C LEU A 210 -10.19 1.37 9.10
N LEU A 211 -10.22 0.89 7.86
CA LEU A 211 -9.33 -0.14 7.35
C LEU A 211 -8.20 0.51 6.55
N VAL A 212 -6.95 0.26 6.92
CA VAL A 212 -5.79 0.55 6.09
C VAL A 212 -5.47 -0.68 5.27
N THR A 213 -5.31 -0.50 3.97
CA THR A 213 -4.89 -1.56 3.07
C THR A 213 -4.11 -0.98 1.89
N HIS A 214 -3.33 -1.83 1.24
CA HIS A 214 -2.76 -1.57 -0.08
C HIS A 214 -3.54 -2.30 -1.18
N ASN A 215 -4.41 -3.26 -0.82
CA ASN A 215 -5.16 -4.06 -1.77
C ASN A 215 -6.47 -3.35 -2.22
N ILE A 216 -6.58 -3.10 -3.52
CA ILE A 216 -7.72 -2.39 -4.12
C ILE A 216 -9.02 -3.21 -4.01
N GLU A 217 -8.97 -4.49 -4.37
CA GLU A 217 -10.15 -5.35 -4.31
C GLU A 217 -10.68 -5.48 -2.88
N GLU A 218 -9.80 -5.57 -1.90
CA GLU A 218 -10.15 -5.57 -0.48
C GLU A 218 -10.88 -4.30 -0.08
N ALA A 219 -10.36 -3.13 -0.48
CA ALA A 219 -11.00 -1.85 -0.21
C ALA A 219 -12.41 -1.79 -0.83
N VAL A 220 -12.56 -2.21 -2.09
CA VAL A 220 -13.85 -2.23 -2.80
C VAL A 220 -14.78 -3.30 -2.24
N LEU A 221 -14.28 -4.41 -1.73
CA LEU A 221 -15.08 -5.47 -1.12
C LEU A 221 -15.62 -5.06 0.24
N MET A 222 -14.85 -4.34 1.06
CA MET A 222 -15.18 -4.09 2.46
C MET A 222 -15.76 -2.71 2.75
N CYS A 223 -15.29 -1.67 2.04
CA CYS A 223 -15.49 -0.29 2.49
C CYS A 223 -16.70 0.39 1.83
N ASP A 224 -17.39 1.27 2.54
CA ASP A 224 -18.44 2.13 1.98
C ASP A 224 -17.85 3.38 1.32
N ARG A 225 -16.70 3.84 1.82
CA ARG A 225 -15.90 4.93 1.25
C ARG A 225 -14.42 4.55 1.21
N ILE A 226 -13.72 4.95 0.15
CA ILE A 226 -12.30 4.69 -0.05
C ILE A 226 -11.60 6.04 -0.22
N LEU A 227 -10.60 6.28 0.63
CA LEU A 227 -9.70 7.42 0.59
C LEU A 227 -8.37 6.96 -0.01
N VAL A 228 -8.08 7.40 -1.23
CA VAL A 228 -6.81 7.11 -1.91
C VAL A 228 -5.74 8.07 -1.40
N PHE A 229 -4.70 7.51 -0.80
CA PHE A 229 -3.55 8.21 -0.24
C PHE A 229 -2.42 8.32 -1.27
N SER A 230 -1.91 9.53 -1.48
CA SER A 230 -0.64 9.72 -2.20
C SER A 230 0.56 9.37 -1.32
N SER A 231 1.71 9.17 -1.95
CA SER A 231 3.00 9.02 -1.25
C SER A 231 3.82 10.30 -1.34
N ASN A 232 4.61 10.60 -0.30
CA ASN A 232 5.65 11.63 -0.26
C ASN A 232 5.21 13.06 -0.62
N PRO A 233 4.53 13.79 0.30
CA PRO A 233 3.98 13.34 1.58
C PRO A 233 2.61 12.67 1.44
N GLY A 234 2.19 11.96 2.49
CA GLY A 234 0.86 11.38 2.59
C GLY A 234 -0.23 12.43 2.66
N ARG A 235 -1.13 12.45 1.68
CA ARG A 235 -2.36 13.26 1.63
C ARG A 235 -3.51 12.45 1.04
N VAL A 236 -4.75 12.85 1.35
CA VAL A 236 -5.94 12.32 0.68
C VAL A 236 -5.98 12.91 -0.73
N ALA A 237 -5.67 12.10 -1.75
CA ALA A 237 -5.69 12.51 -3.14
C ALA A 237 -7.10 12.42 -3.74
N HIS A 238 -7.81 11.33 -3.44
CA HIS A 238 -9.16 11.10 -3.93
C HIS A 238 -10.03 10.44 -2.86
N GLU A 239 -11.32 10.77 -2.89
CA GLU A 239 -12.35 10.11 -2.11
C GLU A 239 -13.39 9.50 -3.05
N LEU A 240 -13.67 8.22 -2.86
CA LEU A 240 -14.64 7.47 -3.67
C LEU A 240 -15.67 6.81 -2.76
N ALA A 241 -16.94 6.95 -3.08
CA ALA A 241 -18.00 6.13 -2.49
C ALA A 241 -18.11 4.81 -3.25
N VAL A 242 -18.32 3.71 -2.52
CA VAL A 242 -18.65 2.41 -3.10
C VAL A 242 -20.17 2.30 -3.19
N PRO A 243 -20.76 2.34 -4.40
CA PRO A 243 -22.20 2.57 -4.54
C PRO A 243 -23.05 1.30 -4.38
N PHE A 244 -22.46 0.17 -3.95
CA PHE A 244 -23.13 -1.13 -3.85
C PHE A 244 -23.19 -1.64 -2.39
N PRO A 245 -24.34 -2.18 -1.95
CA PRO A 245 -24.48 -2.75 -0.60
C PRO A 245 -23.78 -4.10 -0.46
N HIS A 246 -23.55 -4.52 0.79
CA HIS A 246 -23.13 -5.89 1.11
C HIS A 246 -24.29 -6.89 0.99
N PRO A 247 -24.04 -8.16 0.62
CA PRO A 247 -22.76 -8.73 0.19
C PRO A 247 -22.41 -8.33 -1.26
N ARG A 248 -21.13 -8.07 -1.52
CA ARG A 248 -20.62 -7.65 -2.83
C ARG A 248 -20.07 -8.86 -3.61
N ASN A 249 -20.21 -8.84 -4.93
CA ASN A 249 -19.73 -9.89 -5.82
C ASN A 249 -18.57 -9.37 -6.69
N ARG A 250 -17.40 -10.02 -6.60
CA ARG A 250 -16.20 -9.66 -7.40
C ARG A 250 -16.40 -9.87 -8.90
N GLU A 251 -17.34 -10.74 -9.27
CA GLU A 251 -17.67 -11.03 -10.67
C GLU A 251 -18.60 -9.98 -11.30
N ASP A 252 -19.16 -9.04 -10.50
CA ASP A 252 -20.03 -7.99 -11.02
C ASP A 252 -19.22 -7.01 -11.89
N PRO A 253 -19.62 -6.74 -13.14
CA PRO A 253 -18.97 -5.73 -13.97
C PRO A 253 -18.85 -4.35 -13.31
N ALA A 254 -19.81 -3.95 -12.48
CA ALA A 254 -19.76 -2.68 -11.78
C ALA A 254 -18.69 -2.66 -10.67
N PHE A 255 -18.45 -3.81 -10.03
CA PHE A 255 -17.35 -3.99 -9.07
C PHE A 255 -16.00 -3.85 -9.78
N ARG A 256 -15.80 -4.60 -10.87
CA ARG A 256 -14.56 -4.58 -11.67
C ARG A 256 -14.26 -3.18 -12.19
N HIS A 257 -15.24 -2.49 -12.75
CA HIS A 257 -15.07 -1.12 -13.23
C HIS A 257 -14.65 -0.13 -12.12
N LEU A 258 -15.12 -0.33 -10.87
CA LEU A 258 -14.66 0.49 -9.75
C LEU A 258 -13.22 0.16 -9.34
N VAL A 259 -12.84 -1.12 -9.36
CA VAL A 259 -11.45 -1.57 -9.15
C VAL A 259 -10.55 -0.94 -10.22
N ASP A 260 -10.89 -1.04 -11.50
CA ASP A 260 -10.14 -0.48 -12.62
C ASP A 260 -10.01 1.05 -12.50
N ARG A 261 -11.08 1.73 -12.09
CA ARG A 261 -11.06 3.17 -11.85
C ARG A 261 -10.10 3.55 -10.71
N ILE A 262 -10.14 2.83 -9.60
CA ILE A 262 -9.25 3.11 -8.45
C ILE A 262 -7.81 2.81 -8.84
N TYR A 263 -7.58 1.73 -9.58
CA TYR A 263 -6.29 1.39 -10.15
C TYR A 263 -5.76 2.54 -11.01
N ALA A 264 -6.55 3.05 -11.96
CA ALA A 264 -6.17 4.19 -12.78
C ALA A 264 -5.85 5.46 -11.96
N LEU A 265 -6.51 5.68 -10.82
CA LEU A 265 -6.21 6.79 -9.92
C LEU A 265 -4.90 6.59 -9.14
N MET A 266 -4.51 5.34 -8.86
CA MET A 266 -3.26 5.00 -8.18
C MET A 266 -2.05 4.93 -9.13
N THR A 267 -2.29 4.73 -10.43
CA THR A 267 -1.24 4.62 -11.47
C THR A 267 -1.10 5.86 -12.34
N ARG A 268 -2.12 6.71 -12.45
CA ARG A 268 -1.91 8.08 -12.95
C ARG A 268 -0.86 8.72 -12.05
N ARG A 269 0.29 9.05 -12.63
CA ARG A 269 1.36 9.84 -11.99
C ARG A 269 0.68 10.88 -11.11
N ALA A 270 0.80 10.73 -9.80
CA ALA A 270 0.38 11.77 -8.88
C ALA A 270 1.13 13.02 -9.34
N PRO A 271 0.45 14.09 -9.79
CA PRO A 271 1.14 15.34 -9.96
C PRO A 271 1.65 15.72 -8.57
N ILE A 272 2.96 15.60 -8.38
CA ILE A 272 3.66 16.30 -7.32
C ILE A 272 3.75 17.74 -7.80
N VAL A 273 2.65 18.49 -7.74
CA VAL A 273 2.66 19.95 -7.62
C VAL A 273 1.37 20.38 -6.93
N SER A 274 1.57 21.15 -5.86
CA SER A 274 0.59 21.98 -5.14
C SER A 274 -0.38 22.72 -6.07
N GLU A 275 -1.68 22.67 -5.80
CA GLU A 275 -2.69 23.52 -6.47
C GLU A 275 -2.56 25.02 -6.13
N ALA A 276 -1.48 25.46 -5.46
CA ALA A 276 -1.27 26.87 -5.11
C ALA A 276 -0.36 27.66 -6.06
N GLU A 277 0.22 27.06 -7.11
CA GLU A 277 1.06 27.81 -8.06
C GLU A 277 0.66 27.53 -9.52
N LEU A 278 -0.41 28.18 -9.98
CA LEU A 278 -0.65 28.41 -11.41
C LEU A 278 -0.04 29.77 -11.79
N PRO A 279 1.04 29.83 -12.58
CA PRO A 279 1.22 30.96 -13.49
C PRO A 279 0.12 30.86 -14.54
N SER A 280 -0.60 31.95 -14.73
CA SER A 280 -1.49 32.12 -15.88
C SER A 280 -0.61 32.22 -17.13
N GLY A 281 -0.58 31.15 -17.94
CA GLY A 281 0.12 31.17 -19.22
C GLY A 281 0.02 29.83 -19.94
N ASP A 282 -0.37 29.87 -21.21
CA ASP A 282 -0.42 28.74 -22.15
C ASP A 282 0.98 28.17 -22.46
N GLU A 283 1.63 27.55 -21.48
CA GLU A 283 2.85 26.76 -21.71
C GLU A 283 2.69 25.36 -21.15
N ILE A 284 2.65 24.39 -22.07
CA ILE A 284 2.73 22.96 -21.79
C ILE A 284 4.08 22.71 -21.11
N PRO A 285 4.13 22.15 -19.87
CA PRO A 285 5.41 21.80 -19.26
C PRO A 285 6.09 20.74 -20.13
N PRO A 286 7.42 20.80 -20.33
CA PRO A 286 8.13 19.73 -21.04
C PRO A 286 7.99 18.42 -20.26
N PRO A 287 8.03 17.25 -20.94
CA PRO A 287 8.06 15.97 -20.26
C PRO A 287 9.26 15.93 -19.30
N ALA A 288 9.02 15.53 -18.05
CA ALA A 288 10.08 15.34 -17.07
C ALA A 288 11.17 14.41 -17.64
N SER A 289 12.44 14.83 -17.56
CA SER A 289 13.57 14.02 -18.00
C SER A 289 13.62 12.69 -17.24
N PRO A 290 14.04 11.57 -17.87
CA PRO A 290 14.08 10.22 -17.30
C PRO A 290 15.03 10.01 -16.09
N VAL A 291 15.54 11.09 -15.48
CA VAL A 291 16.51 11.07 -14.37
C VAL A 291 15.82 10.81 -13.00
N GLN A 292 14.49 10.79 -12.92
CA GLN A 292 13.76 10.93 -11.64
C GLN A 292 12.93 9.70 -11.19
N VAL A 293 13.16 8.50 -11.74
CA VAL A 293 12.37 7.31 -11.37
C VAL A 293 13.09 6.51 -10.29
N ALA A 294 12.54 6.47 -9.08
CA ALA A 294 13.00 5.57 -8.02
C ALA A 294 12.67 4.12 -8.39
N LEU A 295 13.66 3.24 -8.34
CA LEU A 295 13.47 1.84 -8.73
C LEU A 295 13.06 0.96 -7.54
N PRO A 296 12.08 0.05 -7.73
CA PRO A 296 11.71 -0.92 -6.72
C PRO A 296 12.84 -1.96 -6.52
N SER A 297 12.89 -2.58 -5.34
CA SER A 297 13.81 -3.69 -5.06
C SER A 297 13.39 -4.96 -5.78
N LEU A 298 13.70 -5.05 -7.08
CA LEU A 298 13.31 -6.17 -7.94
C LEU A 298 14.52 -6.90 -8.51
N PRO A 299 14.59 -8.23 -8.33
CA PRO A 299 15.64 -9.02 -8.95
C PRO A 299 15.33 -9.27 -10.44
N MET A 300 16.37 -9.29 -11.28
CA MET A 300 16.24 -9.46 -12.74
C MET A 300 15.49 -10.74 -13.13
N ASN A 301 15.70 -11.83 -12.39
CA ASN A 301 15.06 -13.12 -12.66
C ASN A 301 13.53 -13.05 -12.59
N ALA A 302 12.96 -12.17 -11.77
CA ALA A 302 11.52 -11.97 -11.72
C ALA A 302 11.00 -11.31 -12.99
N MET A 303 11.71 -10.30 -13.52
CA MET A 303 11.36 -9.67 -14.80
C MET A 303 11.50 -10.65 -15.98
N VAL A 304 12.56 -11.46 -15.99
CA VAL A 304 12.74 -12.53 -17.00
C VAL A 304 11.61 -13.54 -16.92
N GLY A 305 11.27 -14.03 -15.73
CA GLY A 305 10.19 -14.99 -15.53
C GLY A 305 8.82 -14.46 -15.95
N MET A 306 8.56 -13.17 -15.71
CA MET A 306 7.34 -12.51 -16.17
C MET A 306 7.28 -12.45 -17.70
N MET A 307 8.36 -12.05 -18.37
CA MET A 307 8.42 -12.03 -19.84
C MET A 307 8.27 -13.43 -20.44
N GLU A 308 8.93 -14.44 -19.88
CA GLU A 308 8.83 -15.84 -20.33
C GLU A 308 7.40 -16.37 -20.18
N THR A 309 6.74 -16.08 -19.06
CA THR A 309 5.35 -16.48 -18.82
C THR A 309 4.41 -15.78 -19.79
N LEU A 310 4.63 -14.49 -20.04
CA LEU A 310 3.81 -13.70 -20.97
C LEU A 310 3.97 -14.17 -22.41
N ALA A 311 5.19 -14.58 -22.82
CA ALA A 311 5.46 -15.12 -24.15
C ALA A 311 4.90 -16.54 -24.36
N ALA A 312 4.76 -17.34 -23.31
CA ALA A 312 4.30 -18.72 -23.38
C ALA A 312 2.81 -18.84 -23.78
N GLU A 313 2.45 -19.96 -24.40
CA GLU A 313 1.04 -20.28 -24.66
C GLU A 313 0.23 -20.42 -23.35
N PRO A 314 -1.06 -20.06 -23.33
CA PRO A 314 -1.85 -19.38 -24.37
C PRO A 314 -1.73 -17.85 -24.42
N LEU A 315 -0.86 -17.21 -23.63
CA LEU A 315 -0.80 -15.74 -23.53
C LEU A 315 -0.19 -15.09 -24.78
N ASN A 316 0.78 -15.74 -25.43
CA ASN A 316 1.32 -15.33 -26.73
C ASN A 316 1.73 -13.85 -26.79
N GLY A 317 2.30 -13.34 -25.70
CA GLY A 317 2.79 -11.97 -25.59
C GLY A 317 1.77 -10.94 -25.11
N ARG A 318 0.55 -11.33 -24.74
CA ARG A 318 -0.45 -10.42 -24.15
C ARG A 318 -1.21 -11.09 -23.01
N ALA A 319 -1.39 -10.39 -21.91
CA ALA A 319 -2.20 -10.86 -20.80
C ALA A 319 -2.87 -9.70 -20.06
N ASP A 320 -4.09 -9.97 -19.60
CA ASP A 320 -4.72 -9.23 -18.50
C ASP A 320 -3.86 -9.43 -17.23
N LEU A 321 -3.56 -8.34 -16.51
CA LEU A 321 -2.65 -8.36 -15.35
C LEU A 321 -3.14 -9.31 -14.23
N PRO A 322 -4.41 -9.28 -13.79
CA PRO A 322 -5.01 -10.31 -12.94
C PRO A 322 -4.78 -11.77 -13.38
N LEU A 323 -4.90 -12.05 -14.68
CA LEU A 323 -4.64 -13.40 -15.21
C LEU A 323 -3.16 -13.76 -15.10
N LEU A 324 -2.28 -12.81 -15.38
CA LEU A 324 -0.83 -12.99 -15.29
C LEU A 324 -0.37 -13.16 -13.84
N ALA A 325 -0.91 -12.38 -12.90
CA ALA A 325 -0.65 -12.48 -11.46
C ALA A 325 -0.96 -13.90 -10.95
N SER A 326 -2.15 -14.41 -11.32
CA SER A 326 -2.59 -15.77 -10.96
C SER A 326 -1.64 -16.86 -11.47
N ARG A 327 -1.06 -16.69 -12.67
CA ARG A 327 -0.12 -17.67 -13.25
C ARG A 327 1.26 -17.62 -12.62
N LEU A 328 1.73 -16.42 -12.28
CA LEU A 328 3.01 -16.21 -11.62
C LEU A 328 2.95 -16.50 -10.11
N GLN A 329 1.75 -16.76 -9.57
CA GLN A 329 1.52 -16.88 -8.13
C GLN A 329 1.99 -15.63 -7.38
N LEU A 330 1.83 -14.46 -8.02
CA LEU A 330 2.16 -13.16 -7.47
C LEU A 330 0.87 -12.44 -7.10
N GLU A 331 0.95 -11.57 -6.09
CA GLU A 331 -0.07 -10.57 -5.85
C GLU A 331 0.02 -9.49 -6.93
N LEU A 332 -1.10 -8.81 -7.23
CA LEU A 332 -1.12 -7.71 -8.19
C LEU A 332 -0.10 -6.63 -7.82
N ASP A 333 0.07 -6.35 -6.52
CA ASP A 333 0.99 -5.36 -5.99
C ASP A 333 2.48 -5.71 -6.20
N ASP A 334 2.83 -6.99 -6.33
CA ASP A 334 4.18 -7.45 -6.72
C ASP A 334 4.37 -7.46 -8.23
N LEU A 335 3.27 -7.61 -8.99
CA LEU A 335 3.28 -7.64 -10.45
C LEU A 335 3.47 -6.25 -11.06
N PHE A 336 2.89 -5.20 -10.47
CA PHE A 336 2.98 -3.84 -11.03
C PHE A 336 4.40 -3.27 -11.08
N PRO A 337 5.23 -3.37 -10.02
CA PRO A 337 6.61 -2.93 -10.08
C PRO A 337 7.41 -3.65 -11.19
N LEU A 338 7.11 -4.93 -11.44
CA LEU A 338 7.70 -5.69 -12.54
C LEU A 338 7.25 -5.15 -13.90
N GLY A 339 5.95 -4.93 -14.10
CA GLY A 339 5.41 -4.35 -15.31
C GLY A 339 5.96 -2.94 -15.61
N GLU A 340 6.00 -2.06 -14.61
CA GLU A 340 6.55 -0.69 -14.72
C GLU A 340 8.05 -0.74 -15.08
N SER A 341 8.81 -1.68 -14.50
CA SER A 341 10.23 -1.86 -14.80
C SER A 341 10.46 -2.40 -16.22
N LEU A 342 9.63 -3.35 -16.67
CA LEU A 342 9.67 -3.84 -18.05
C LEU A 342 9.29 -2.75 -19.05
N GLN A 343 8.34 -1.87 -18.71
CA GLN A 343 8.00 -0.71 -19.53
C GLN A 343 9.10 0.35 -19.57
N LEU A 344 9.74 0.61 -18.43
CA LEU A 344 10.89 1.50 -18.38
C LEU A 344 12.04 0.99 -19.26
N LEU A 345 12.23 -0.32 -19.33
CA LEU A 345 13.23 -0.98 -20.16
C LEU A 345 12.74 -1.29 -21.59
N GLU A 346 11.55 -0.81 -21.97
CA GLU A 346 10.93 -1.01 -23.30
C GLU A 346 10.72 -2.49 -23.70
N PHE A 347 10.67 -3.41 -22.73
CA PHE A 347 10.38 -4.82 -22.97
C PHE A 347 8.88 -5.16 -22.96
N ALA A 348 8.07 -4.32 -22.33
CA ALA A 348 6.63 -4.49 -22.31
C ALA A 348 5.91 -3.13 -22.29
N GLU A 349 4.65 -3.10 -22.71
CA GLU A 349 3.76 -1.95 -22.63
C GLU A 349 2.61 -2.28 -21.69
N LEU A 350 2.26 -1.34 -20.81
CA LEU A 350 1.08 -1.41 -19.94
C LEU A 350 -0.03 -0.57 -20.57
N GLU A 351 -1.15 -1.20 -20.92
CA GLU A 351 -2.31 -0.55 -21.53
C GLU A 351 -3.59 -0.97 -20.82
N ASP A 352 -4.30 -0.03 -20.18
CA ASP A 352 -5.65 -0.24 -19.63
C ASP A 352 -5.86 -1.53 -18.79
N GLY A 353 -4.84 -1.96 -18.04
CA GLY A 353 -4.89 -3.17 -17.20
C GLY A 353 -4.36 -4.45 -17.87
N ASP A 354 -3.98 -4.37 -19.15
CA ASP A 354 -3.22 -5.39 -19.87
C ASP A 354 -1.73 -5.09 -19.85
N ILE A 355 -0.93 -6.14 -20.05
CA ILE A 355 0.48 -6.05 -20.41
C ILE A 355 0.74 -6.75 -21.75
N LEU A 356 1.51 -6.09 -22.60
CA LEU A 356 1.90 -6.55 -23.93
C LEU A 356 3.42 -6.61 -24.03
N LEU A 357 3.98 -7.71 -24.52
CA LEU A 357 5.41 -7.77 -24.87
C LEU A 357 5.68 -6.91 -26.10
N THR A 358 6.72 -6.08 -26.02
CA THR A 358 7.23 -5.38 -27.20
C THR A 358 7.98 -6.36 -28.11
N ALA A 359 8.34 -5.89 -29.32
CA ALA A 359 9.20 -6.67 -30.21
C ALA A 359 10.56 -6.99 -29.56
N GLU A 360 11.11 -6.07 -28.75
CA GLU A 360 12.36 -6.30 -28.02
C GLU A 360 12.19 -7.30 -26.89
N GLY A 361 11.10 -7.23 -26.11
CA GLY A 361 10.80 -8.21 -25.06
C GLY A 361 10.58 -9.61 -25.62
N ALA A 362 9.87 -9.73 -26.73
CA ALA A 362 9.67 -11.01 -27.42
C ALA A 362 11.01 -11.58 -27.94
N ARG A 363 11.87 -10.73 -28.51
CA ARG A 363 13.21 -11.12 -28.96
C ARG A 363 14.07 -11.57 -27.78
N PHE A 364 14.04 -10.83 -26.66
CA PHE A 364 14.76 -11.18 -25.45
C PHE A 364 14.42 -12.60 -24.97
N VAL A 365 13.13 -12.94 -24.89
CA VAL A 365 12.69 -14.28 -24.46
C VAL A 365 13.17 -15.39 -25.41
N GLN A 366 13.17 -15.14 -26.71
CA GLN A 366 13.54 -16.13 -27.73
C GLN A 366 15.06 -16.29 -27.92
N SER A 367 15.84 -15.36 -27.36
CA SER A 367 17.28 -15.27 -27.56
C SER A 367 18.10 -16.19 -26.65
N THR A 368 19.32 -16.48 -27.10
CA THR A 368 20.33 -17.18 -26.29
C THR A 368 20.81 -16.32 -25.11
N HIS A 369 21.55 -16.90 -24.17
CA HIS A 369 22.04 -16.18 -22.99
C HIS A 369 22.89 -14.95 -23.37
N ASP A 370 23.83 -15.11 -24.31
CA ASP A 370 24.69 -14.01 -24.77
C ASP A 370 23.90 -12.88 -25.45
N GLU A 371 22.87 -13.24 -26.23
CA GLU A 371 22.00 -12.27 -26.90
C GLU A 371 21.09 -11.53 -25.91
N ARG A 372 20.54 -12.23 -24.91
CA ARG A 372 19.76 -11.62 -23.81
C ARG A 372 20.59 -10.57 -23.08
N ARG A 373 21.85 -10.90 -22.78
CA ARG A 373 22.80 -9.97 -22.15
C ARG A 373 22.99 -8.72 -23.00
N GLN A 374 23.23 -8.85 -24.30
CA GLN A 374 23.40 -7.70 -25.22
C GLN A 374 22.15 -6.82 -25.33
N ILE A 375 20.97 -7.44 -25.40
CA ILE A 375 19.69 -6.71 -25.44
C ILE A 375 19.51 -5.90 -24.15
N LEU A 376 19.73 -6.52 -22.99
CA LEU A 376 19.61 -5.84 -21.70
C LEU A 376 20.66 -4.74 -21.53
N TRP A 377 21.90 -4.99 -21.94
CA TRP A 377 22.96 -3.99 -21.96
C TRP A 377 22.52 -2.74 -22.73
N HIS A 378 21.96 -2.92 -23.93
CA HIS A 378 21.50 -1.81 -24.75
C HIS A 378 20.34 -1.05 -24.10
N SER A 379 19.33 -1.77 -23.61
CA SER A 379 18.17 -1.17 -22.95
C SER A 379 18.56 -0.39 -21.69
N LEU A 380 19.43 -0.94 -20.84
CA LEU A 380 19.88 -0.25 -19.62
C LEU A 380 20.63 1.05 -19.93
N LEU A 381 21.56 1.04 -20.88
CA LEU A 381 22.28 2.25 -21.28
C LEU A 381 21.38 3.27 -21.97
N HIS A 382 20.40 2.82 -22.75
CA HIS A 382 19.48 3.70 -23.47
C HIS A 382 18.47 4.35 -22.53
N ASN A 383 17.84 3.55 -21.68
CA ASN A 383 16.66 3.94 -20.91
C ASN A 383 16.96 4.44 -19.50
N ILE A 384 18.13 4.10 -18.93
CA ILE A 384 18.49 4.48 -17.55
C ILE A 384 19.68 5.47 -17.53
N PRO A 385 19.43 6.77 -17.30
CA PRO A 385 20.50 7.79 -17.28
C PRO A 385 21.60 7.52 -16.24
N MET A 386 21.24 7.01 -15.07
CA MET A 386 22.20 6.71 -14.00
C MET A 386 23.19 5.60 -14.41
N VAL A 387 22.72 4.56 -15.12
CA VAL A 387 23.62 3.51 -15.66
C VAL A 387 24.61 4.11 -16.66
N ARG A 388 24.15 5.00 -17.54
CA ARG A 388 25.01 5.71 -18.50
C ARG A 388 26.07 6.55 -17.79
N THR A 389 25.68 7.24 -16.71
CA THR A 389 26.56 8.08 -15.90
C THR A 389 27.62 7.25 -15.19
N ILE A 390 27.21 6.15 -14.54
CA ILE A 390 28.14 5.20 -13.93
C ILE A 390 29.13 4.69 -14.96
N ARG A 391 28.64 4.21 -16.11
CA ARG A 391 29.50 3.66 -17.16
C ARG A 391 30.51 4.69 -17.67
N SER A 392 30.07 5.91 -17.98
CA SER A 392 30.96 7.01 -18.42
C SER A 392 32.05 7.30 -17.38
N VAL A 393 31.71 7.34 -16.10
CA VAL A 393 32.67 7.59 -15.02
C VAL A 393 33.70 6.46 -14.89
N LEU A 394 33.27 5.20 -15.06
CA LEU A 394 34.18 4.06 -15.00
C LEU A 394 35.09 4.02 -16.23
N ASP A 395 34.58 4.32 -17.42
CA ASP A 395 35.38 4.39 -18.66
C ASP A 395 36.44 5.51 -18.63
N GLU A 396 36.10 6.67 -18.05
CA GLU A 396 37.01 7.82 -17.95
C GLU A 396 38.13 7.63 -16.90
N ARG A 397 37.94 6.74 -15.92
CA ARG A 397 38.88 6.57 -14.82
C ARG A 397 39.98 5.56 -15.18
N PRO A 398 41.27 5.90 -14.99
CA PRO A 398 42.38 4.99 -15.32
C PRO A 398 42.40 3.66 -14.57
N ASN A 399 41.71 3.58 -13.44
CA ASN A 399 41.59 2.37 -12.63
C ASN A 399 40.22 1.70 -12.76
N HIS A 400 39.38 2.20 -13.67
CA HIS A 400 38.00 1.77 -13.90
C HIS A 400 37.18 1.56 -12.62
N ARG A 401 37.41 2.40 -11.60
CA ARG A 401 36.81 2.25 -10.27
C ARG A 401 36.22 3.56 -9.76
N ALA A 402 35.00 3.50 -9.23
CA ALA A 402 34.33 4.64 -8.62
C ALA A 402 33.61 4.26 -7.32
N SER A 403 33.60 5.16 -6.34
CA SER A 403 32.84 4.96 -5.11
C SER A 403 31.34 5.01 -5.42
N ALA A 404 30.58 4.07 -4.85
CA ALA A 404 29.14 4.04 -4.97
C ALA A 404 28.47 5.22 -4.24
N GLU A 405 29.10 5.77 -3.19
CA GLU A 405 28.63 6.95 -2.46
C GLU A 405 28.37 8.14 -3.38
N ARG A 406 29.28 8.40 -4.33
CA ARG A 406 29.12 9.47 -5.33
C ARG A 406 27.78 9.38 -6.08
N PHE A 407 27.39 8.17 -6.49
CA PHE A 407 26.17 7.99 -7.29
C PHE A 407 24.92 7.98 -6.41
N ARG A 408 25.05 7.61 -5.13
CA ARG A 408 23.97 7.79 -4.15
C ARG A 408 23.73 9.27 -3.91
N ASP A 409 24.78 10.06 -3.70
CA ASP A 409 24.66 11.52 -3.53
C ASP A 409 23.96 12.16 -4.74
N GLU A 410 24.32 11.75 -5.96
CA GLU A 410 23.69 12.24 -7.19
C GLU A 410 22.21 11.81 -7.30
N LEU A 411 21.85 10.61 -6.86
CA LEU A 411 20.44 10.19 -6.79
C LEU A 411 19.68 10.98 -5.72
N GLU A 412 20.32 11.28 -4.59
CA GLU A 412 19.75 12.03 -3.46
C GLU A 412 19.36 13.47 -3.83
N ASP A 413 19.92 14.04 -4.90
CA ASP A 413 19.45 15.31 -5.48
C ASP A 413 17.97 15.27 -5.92
N SER A 414 17.43 14.06 -6.15
CA SER A 414 16.07 13.85 -6.68
C SER A 414 15.20 12.90 -5.84
N MET A 415 15.77 12.15 -4.89
CA MET A 415 15.04 11.19 -4.05
C MET A 415 15.62 11.07 -2.64
N SER A 416 14.94 10.35 -1.74
CA SER A 416 15.45 10.18 -0.37
C SER A 416 16.69 9.25 -0.33
N PRO A 417 17.53 9.31 0.71
CA PRO A 417 18.69 8.43 0.86
C PRO A 417 18.34 6.93 0.86
N ASP A 418 17.17 6.57 1.40
CA ASP A 418 16.70 5.18 1.39
C ASP A 418 16.33 4.72 -0.04
N TYR A 419 15.66 5.60 -0.80
CA TYR A 419 15.36 5.32 -2.21
C TYR A 419 16.59 5.38 -3.10
N ALA A 420 17.55 6.26 -2.84
CA ALA A 420 18.81 6.35 -3.57
C ALA A 420 19.62 5.06 -3.38
N ARG A 421 19.74 4.58 -2.13
CA ARG A 421 20.36 3.29 -1.82
C ARG A 421 19.66 2.13 -2.51
N GLN A 422 18.34 2.04 -2.39
CA GLN A 422 17.56 0.97 -3.01
C GLN A 422 17.68 1.01 -4.54
N THR A 423 17.52 2.19 -5.14
CA THR A 423 17.61 2.39 -6.60
C THR A 423 18.98 1.98 -7.10
N LEU A 424 20.06 2.44 -6.47
CA LEU A 424 21.41 2.07 -6.86
C LEU A 424 21.64 0.55 -6.72
N GLN A 425 21.14 -0.07 -5.64
CA GLN A 425 21.27 -1.52 -5.43
C GLN A 425 20.51 -2.32 -6.51
N THR A 426 19.31 -1.89 -6.89
CA THR A 426 18.55 -2.47 -8.00
C THR A 426 19.33 -2.31 -9.32
N LEU A 427 19.86 -1.12 -9.61
CA LEU A 427 20.67 -0.88 -10.81
C LEU A 427 21.92 -1.75 -10.86
N ILE A 428 22.61 -1.93 -9.73
CA ILE A 428 23.75 -2.84 -9.64
C ILE A 428 23.32 -4.26 -9.97
N GLY A 429 22.21 -4.75 -9.42
CA GLY A 429 21.69 -6.08 -9.73
C GLY A 429 21.38 -6.26 -11.22
N TRP A 430 20.80 -5.24 -11.86
CA TRP A 430 20.46 -5.26 -13.28
C TRP A 430 21.72 -5.17 -14.16
N ALA A 431 22.66 -4.29 -13.81
CA ALA A 431 23.91 -4.09 -14.50
C ALA A 431 24.82 -5.32 -14.43
N ARG A 432 24.89 -6.02 -13.29
CA ARG A 432 25.64 -7.27 -13.16
C ARG A 432 25.09 -8.37 -14.07
N TYR A 433 23.76 -8.47 -14.20
CA TYR A 433 23.14 -9.42 -15.12
C TYR A 433 23.46 -9.10 -16.59
N ALA A 434 23.54 -7.81 -16.92
CA ALA A 434 23.95 -7.35 -18.25
C ALA A 434 25.47 -7.34 -18.47
N GLU A 435 26.26 -7.65 -17.44
CA GLU A 435 27.71 -7.47 -17.39
C GLU A 435 28.14 -6.04 -17.77
N LEU A 436 27.47 -5.00 -17.29
CA LEU A 436 27.83 -3.59 -17.57
C LEU A 436 28.98 -3.08 -16.69
N PHE A 437 28.96 -3.49 -15.43
CA PHE A 437 29.94 -3.24 -14.37
C PHE A 437 29.62 -4.14 -13.17
N ASP A 438 30.58 -4.32 -12.28
CA ASP A 438 30.41 -5.08 -11.03
C ASP A 438 30.55 -4.16 -9.79
N PHE A 439 30.24 -4.70 -8.61
CA PHE A 439 30.21 -3.98 -7.34
C PHE A 439 30.91 -4.77 -6.23
N ASP A 440 31.85 -4.11 -5.56
CA ASP A 440 32.53 -4.60 -4.36
C ASP A 440 31.78 -4.08 -3.12
N GLU A 441 31.08 -4.98 -2.41
CA GLU A 441 30.32 -4.66 -1.21
C GLU A 441 31.20 -4.22 -0.03
N GLU A 442 32.42 -4.74 0.09
CA GLU A 442 33.31 -4.41 1.22
C GLU A 442 33.95 -3.04 1.02
N ALA A 443 34.39 -2.75 -0.21
CA ALA A 443 35.00 -1.46 -0.55
C ALA A 443 33.98 -0.37 -0.89
N ASP A 444 32.71 -0.74 -1.12
CA ASP A 444 31.63 0.13 -1.60
C ASP A 444 32.01 0.84 -2.92
N GLN A 445 32.52 0.05 -3.87
CA GLN A 445 33.04 0.53 -5.15
C GLN A 445 32.45 -0.22 -6.34
N LEU A 446 32.11 0.53 -7.38
CA LEU A 446 31.75 0.03 -8.70
C LEU A 446 33.02 -0.09 -9.55
N PHE A 447 33.14 -1.15 -10.35
CA PHE A 447 34.31 -1.39 -11.19
C PHE A 447 34.00 -2.11 -12.50
N LEU A 448 34.92 -2.00 -13.46
CA LEU A 448 34.97 -2.86 -14.65
C LEU A 448 36.05 -3.92 -14.46
N ASP A 449 35.76 -5.17 -14.81
CA ASP A 449 36.81 -6.19 -14.91
C ASP A 449 37.62 -5.98 -16.20
N ASP A 450 38.92 -6.25 -16.13
CA ASP A 450 39.88 -6.09 -17.25
C ASP A 450 39.55 -6.99 -18.47
N GLU A 451 38.56 -7.88 -18.38
CA GLU A 451 38.07 -8.73 -19.47
C GLU A 451 36.81 -8.17 -20.18
N MET A 452 36.32 -6.98 -19.80
CA MET A 452 35.04 -6.39 -20.27
C MET A 452 35.21 -5.29 -21.36
N GLU A 453 36.33 -5.28 -22.09
CA GLU A 453 36.57 -4.38 -23.24
C GLU A 453 35.78 -4.75 -24.51
#